data_AF-A0A2W4XZ94-F1
#
_entry.id   AF-A0A2W4XZ94-F1
#
_cell.length_a   1.000
_cell.length_b   1.000
_cell.length_c   1.000
_cell.angle_alpha   90.00
_cell.angle_beta   90.00
_cell.angle_gamma   90.00
#
_symmetry.space_group_name_H-M   'P 1'
#
loop_
_entity.id
_entity.type
_entity.pdbx_description
1 polymer ?
#
loop_
_entity_poly.entity_id
_entity_poly.type
_entity_poly.pdbx_seq_one_letter_code
_entity_poly.pdbx_strand_id
1 'polypeptide(L)'
;MAGAEIEQSTVPNQGIRQSISNGIILAVIGSVLLSSIFPLFGLPSLIGMVLGLLLGLFALEAALKHLVLRVVLLVGRWSPWNYANFLNYSVNSVLLQRIGGGYIFVHRSLLEHFASLPIGYSINHQNQSSETTFKKEKRLISTVLILISLALAWQGWQFWLESNSSPTECTISTASELRKGITKTATLAPNTDCEAMRKLAEEGNPLPTISQP
;
A
#
# COMPACT_ATOMS: atom_id res chain seq x y z
N MET A 1 20.09 35.24 8.52
CA MET A 1 18.69 35.17 8.97
C MET A 1 17.83 35.19 7.72
N ALA A 2 17.62 34.02 7.11
CA ALA A 2 16.78 33.91 5.93
C ALA A 2 15.33 34.07 6.40
N GLY A 3 14.71 35.21 6.05
CA GLY A 3 13.28 35.39 6.23
C GLY A 3 12.58 34.34 5.39
N ALA A 4 11.94 33.38 6.06
CA ALA A 4 11.03 32.47 5.40
C ALA A 4 9.94 33.33 4.77
N GLU A 5 10.00 33.43 3.44
CA GLU A 5 8.96 34.03 2.61
C GLU A 5 7.66 33.30 2.95
N ILE A 6 6.81 33.96 3.72
CA ILE A 6 5.53 33.40 4.16
C ILE A 6 4.67 33.37 2.91
N GLU A 7 4.61 32.20 2.28
CA GLU A 7 3.78 31.92 1.11
C GLU A 7 2.35 32.36 1.42
N GLN A 8 1.96 33.52 0.88
CA GLN A 8 0.65 34.10 1.10
C GLN A 8 -0.36 33.24 0.37
N SER A 9 -0.97 32.30 1.08
CA SER A 9 -2.06 31.48 0.54
C SER A 9 -3.26 32.37 0.23
N THR A 10 -3.50 32.60 -1.06
CA THR A 10 -4.57 33.46 -1.58
C THR A 10 -5.94 32.75 -1.60
N VAL A 11 -5.96 31.42 -1.47
CA VAL A 11 -7.15 30.59 -1.62
C VAL A 11 -7.32 29.65 -0.41
N PRO A 12 -8.50 29.62 0.23
CA PRO A 12 -8.74 28.72 1.36
C PRO A 12 -8.51 27.26 0.96
N ASN A 13 -7.76 26.53 1.79
CA ASN A 13 -7.42 25.10 1.62
C ASN A 13 -6.42 24.77 0.50
N GLN A 14 -5.53 25.67 0.09
CA GLN A 14 -4.47 25.34 -0.88
C GLN A 14 -3.64 24.12 -0.48
N GLY A 15 -3.26 23.98 0.80
CA GLY A 15 -2.49 22.83 1.29
C GLY A 15 -3.19 21.48 1.06
N ILE A 16 -4.52 21.44 1.11
CA ILE A 16 -5.29 20.20 0.86
C ILE A 16 -5.27 19.88 -0.64
N ARG A 17 -5.49 20.88 -1.50
CA ARG A 17 -5.42 20.69 -2.95
C ARG A 17 -4.03 20.25 -3.38
N GLN A 18 -3.00 20.85 -2.78
CA GLN A 18 -1.61 20.49 -3.02
C GLN A 18 -1.31 19.07 -2.55
N SER A 19 -1.83 18.64 -1.40
CA SER A 19 -1.67 17.27 -0.91
C SER A 19 -2.37 16.24 -1.79
N ILE A 20 -3.55 16.56 -2.34
CA ILE A 20 -4.24 15.70 -3.32
C ILE A 20 -3.44 15.59 -4.62
N SER A 21 -3.03 16.73 -5.19
CA SER A 21 -2.23 16.76 -6.42
C SER A 21 -0.91 16.00 -6.25
N ASN A 22 -0.20 16.22 -5.14
CA ASN A 22 1.05 15.53 -4.86
C ASN A 22 0.85 14.01 -4.66
N GLY A 23 -0.23 13.59 -3.99
CA GLY A 23 -0.55 12.16 -3.83
C GLY A 23 -0.85 11.47 -5.16
N ILE A 24 -1.60 12.13 -6.05
CA ILE A 24 -1.89 11.61 -7.40
C ILE A 24 -0.61 11.54 -8.24
N ILE A 25 0.22 12.59 -8.21
CA ILE A 25 1.50 12.62 -8.93
C ILE A 25 2.41 11.48 -8.46
N LEU A 26 2.53 11.26 -7.15
CA LEU A 26 3.31 10.16 -6.58
C LEU A 26 2.73 8.78 -6.95
N ALA A 27 1.41 8.62 -6.97
CA ALA A 27 0.76 7.37 -7.39
C ALA A 27 1.06 7.04 -8.86
N VAL A 28 0.94 8.04 -9.74
CA VAL A 28 1.16 7.86 -11.19
C VAL A 28 2.63 7.60 -11.47
N ILE A 29 3.54 8.43 -10.95
CA ILE A 29 4.98 8.25 -11.17
C ILE A 29 5.45 6.94 -10.55
N GLY A 30 5.03 6.64 -9.32
CA GLY A 30 5.40 5.40 -8.63
C GLY A 30 4.94 4.16 -9.38
N SER A 31 3.68 4.11 -9.82
CA SER A 31 3.14 2.95 -10.56
C SER A 31 3.83 2.74 -11.91
N VAL A 32 4.10 3.81 -12.67
CA VAL A 32 4.80 3.71 -13.96
C VAL A 32 6.24 3.24 -13.77
N LEU A 33 6.99 3.86 -12.85
CA LEU A 33 8.40 3.51 -12.63
C LEU A 33 8.55 2.07 -12.12
N LEU A 34 7.78 1.68 -11.10
CA LEU A 34 7.85 0.33 -10.53
C LEU A 34 7.37 -0.73 -11.53
N SER A 35 6.33 -0.45 -12.32
CA SER A 35 5.85 -1.36 -13.37
C SER A 35 6.85 -1.53 -14.51
N SER A 36 7.67 -0.52 -14.81
CA SER A 36 8.72 -0.61 -15.82
C SER A 36 9.98 -1.31 -15.33
N ILE A 37 10.32 -1.21 -14.03
CA ILE A 37 11.55 -1.79 -13.46
C ILE A 37 11.38 -3.28 -13.11
N PHE A 38 10.24 -3.67 -12.55
CA PHE A 38 9.98 -5.04 -12.08
C PHE A 38 10.18 -6.14 -13.15
N PRO A 39 9.76 -5.92 -14.41
CA PRO A 39 10.01 -6.88 -15.49
C PRO A 39 11.50 -7.12 -15.80
N LEU A 40 12.39 -6.14 -15.54
CA LEU A 40 13.84 -6.35 -15.72
C LEU A 40 14.42 -7.37 -14.73
N PHE A 41 13.74 -7.61 -13.61
CA PHE A 41 14.13 -8.58 -12.58
C PHE A 41 13.32 -9.89 -12.68
N GLY A 42 12.54 -10.08 -13.74
CA GLY A 42 11.70 -11.27 -13.92
C GLY A 42 10.42 -11.27 -13.06
N LEU A 43 10.06 -10.14 -12.46
CA LEU A 43 8.82 -9.99 -11.68
C LEU A 43 7.67 -9.47 -12.55
N PRO A 44 6.42 -9.90 -12.31
CA PRO A 44 5.28 -9.43 -13.09
C PRO A 44 5.01 -7.93 -12.85
N SER A 45 4.76 -7.19 -13.94
CA SER A 45 4.52 -5.74 -13.93
C SER A 45 3.33 -5.31 -13.06
N LEU A 46 2.34 -6.18 -12.91
CA LEU A 46 1.17 -5.98 -12.06
C LEU A 46 1.56 -5.70 -10.60
N ILE A 47 2.62 -6.35 -10.09
CA ILE A 47 3.09 -6.12 -8.72
C ILE A 47 3.64 -4.70 -8.57
N GLY A 48 4.43 -4.24 -9.54
CA GLY A 48 4.96 -2.87 -9.54
C GLY A 48 3.86 -1.81 -9.61
N MET A 49 2.83 -2.04 -10.43
CA MET A 49 1.68 -1.16 -10.54
C MET A 49 0.90 -1.06 -9.22
N VAL A 50 0.59 -2.20 -8.59
CA VAL A 50 -0.13 -2.25 -7.32
C VAL A 50 0.67 -1.58 -6.20
N LEU A 51 1.97 -1.82 -6.14
CA LEU A 51 2.84 -1.25 -5.11
C LEU A 51 2.97 0.28 -5.26
N GLY A 52 3.14 0.77 -6.50
CA GLY A 52 3.18 2.21 -6.77
C GLY A 52 1.87 2.93 -6.43
N LEU A 53 0.73 2.29 -6.69
CA LEU A 53 -0.58 2.83 -6.33
C LEU A 53 -0.76 2.90 -4.80
N LEU A 54 -0.35 1.86 -4.07
CA LEU A 54 -0.41 1.84 -2.61
C LEU A 54 0.43 2.95 -1.99
N LEU A 55 1.66 3.16 -2.48
CA LEU A 55 2.55 4.23 -2.00
C LEU A 55 1.94 5.62 -2.21
N GLY A 56 1.32 5.86 -3.37
CA GLY A 56 0.60 7.11 -3.63
C GLY A 56 -0.63 7.30 -2.74
N LEU A 57 -1.33 6.21 -2.39
CA LEU A 57 -2.48 6.25 -1.48
C LEU A 57 -2.06 6.57 -0.04
N PHE A 58 -0.90 6.08 0.41
CA PHE A 58 -0.32 6.46 1.70
C PHE A 58 0.05 7.95 1.75
N ALA A 59 0.53 8.52 0.65
CA ALA A 59 0.79 9.97 0.58
C ALA A 59 -0.50 10.81 0.68
N LEU A 60 -1.65 10.23 0.36
CA LEU A 60 -2.97 10.86 0.45
C LEU A 60 -3.59 10.76 1.86
N GLU A 61 -3.00 9.99 2.77
CA GLU A 61 -3.53 9.79 4.13
C GLU A 61 -3.61 11.11 4.93
N ALA A 62 -2.68 12.04 4.70
CA ALA A 62 -2.71 13.36 5.31
C ALA A 62 -3.94 14.18 4.86
N ALA A 63 -4.24 14.18 3.55
CA ALA A 63 -5.43 14.83 3.00
C ALA A 63 -6.72 14.19 3.51
N LEU A 64 -6.76 12.85 3.60
CA LEU A 64 -7.89 12.09 4.11
C LEU A 64 -8.20 12.43 5.57
N LYS A 65 -7.20 12.53 6.45
CA LYS A 65 -7.42 12.93 7.86
C LYS A 65 -8.07 14.30 7.98
N HIS A 66 -7.61 15.28 7.20
CA HIS A 66 -8.18 16.62 7.21
C HIS A 66 -9.60 16.65 6.63
N LEU A 67 -9.88 15.83 5.60
CA LEU A 67 -11.20 15.72 5.00
C LEU A 67 -12.18 15.00 5.94
N VAL A 68 -11.75 13.91 6.59
CA VAL A 68 -12.53 13.19 7.61
C VAL A 68 -12.82 14.09 8.80
N LEU A 69 -11.85 14.87 9.29
CA LEU A 69 -12.10 15.85 10.35
C LEU A 69 -13.18 16.87 9.94
N ARG A 70 -13.13 17.34 8.68
CA ARG A 70 -14.15 18.24 8.13
C ARG A 70 -15.53 17.58 8.05
N VAL A 71 -15.59 16.33 7.62
CA VAL A 71 -16.84 15.57 7.47
C VAL A 71 -17.42 15.21 8.84
N VAL A 72 -16.60 14.81 9.81
CA VAL A 72 -17.03 14.51 11.18
C VAL A 72 -17.62 15.76 11.84
N LEU A 73 -16.98 16.93 11.67
CA LEU A 73 -17.50 18.21 12.15
C LEU A 73 -18.82 18.61 11.47
N LEU A 74 -19.01 18.27 10.19
CA LEU A 74 -20.25 18.53 9.44
C LEU A 74 -21.39 17.58 9.88
N VAL A 75 -21.10 16.28 10.04
CA VAL A 75 -22.07 15.26 10.44
C VAL A 75 -22.56 15.50 11.88
N GLY A 76 -21.71 16.07 12.74
CA GLY A 76 -22.13 16.46 14.08
C GLY A 76 -23.20 17.55 14.13
N ARG A 77 -23.50 18.27 13.04
CA ARG A 77 -24.40 19.46 12.98
C ARG A 77 -23.94 20.67 13.82
N TRP A 78 -22.69 20.68 14.29
CA TRP A 78 -22.08 21.80 15.02
C TRP A 78 -21.53 22.88 14.08
N SER A 79 -21.53 22.62 12.77
CA SER A 79 -20.96 23.50 11.75
C SER A 79 -21.88 23.61 10.52
N PRO A 80 -22.16 24.81 10.01
CA PRO A 80 -23.04 25.00 8.86
C PRO A 80 -22.40 24.44 7.58
N TRP A 81 -23.22 23.82 6.73
CA TRP A 81 -22.82 23.21 5.44
C TRP A 81 -21.99 24.13 4.53
N ASN A 82 -22.20 25.44 4.64
CA ASN A 82 -21.43 26.43 3.91
C ASN A 82 -20.65 27.33 4.87
N TYR A 83 -19.56 26.78 5.41
CA TYR A 83 -18.66 27.49 6.32
C TYR A 83 -18.15 28.80 5.69
N ALA A 84 -17.85 28.79 4.39
CA ALA A 84 -17.44 30.00 3.68
C ALA A 84 -18.53 31.08 3.69
N ASN A 85 -19.80 30.70 3.50
CA ASN A 85 -20.90 31.67 3.50
C ASN A 85 -21.23 32.20 4.90
N PHE A 86 -21.16 31.34 5.94
CA PHE A 86 -21.32 31.78 7.33
C PHE A 86 -20.19 32.74 7.77
N LEU A 87 -18.95 32.43 7.41
CA LEU A 87 -17.82 33.29 7.71
C LEU A 87 -17.90 34.60 6.92
N ASN A 88 -18.29 34.56 5.63
CA ASN A 88 -18.53 35.78 4.85
C ASN A 88 -19.67 36.62 5.42
N TYR A 89 -20.75 35.99 5.89
CA TYR A 89 -21.84 36.70 6.58
C TYR A 89 -21.35 37.38 7.87
N SER A 90 -20.50 36.70 8.63
CA SER A 90 -19.88 37.25 9.85
C SER A 90 -18.88 38.38 9.54
N VAL A 91 -18.22 38.34 8.38
CA VAL A 91 -17.42 39.45 7.85
C VAL A 91 -18.31 40.65 7.52
N ASN A 92 -19.43 40.43 6.83
CA ASN A 92 -20.42 41.49 6.56
C ASN A 92 -21.01 42.07 7.85
N SER A 93 -21.05 41.28 8.93
CA SER A 93 -21.51 41.69 10.26
C SER A 93 -20.39 42.29 11.13
N VAL A 94 -19.18 42.53 10.58
CA VAL A 94 -18.01 43.12 11.28
C VAL A 94 -17.47 42.28 12.45
N LEU A 95 -17.93 41.04 12.60
CA LEU A 95 -17.43 40.13 13.63
C LEU A 95 -16.06 39.54 13.25
N LEU A 96 -15.87 39.31 11.96
CA LEU A 96 -14.65 38.73 11.38
C LEU A 96 -14.06 39.66 10.32
N GLN A 97 -12.75 39.58 10.15
CA GLN A 97 -12.01 40.18 9.04
C GLN A 97 -11.35 39.07 8.23
N ARG A 98 -11.46 39.14 6.91
CA ARG A 98 -10.77 38.23 6.00
C ARG A 98 -9.35 38.73 5.76
N ILE A 99 -8.36 37.89 6.07
CA ILE A 99 -6.95 38.13 5.75
C ILE A 99 -6.42 36.98 4.88
N GLY A 100 -6.18 37.27 3.60
CA GLY A 100 -5.81 36.26 2.62
C GLY A 100 -6.83 35.11 2.52
N GLY A 101 -6.36 33.87 2.74
CA GLY A 101 -7.17 32.65 2.79
C GLY A 101 -7.84 32.35 4.15
N GLY A 102 -7.60 33.16 5.18
CA GLY A 102 -8.09 32.95 6.55
C GLY A 102 -9.07 34.04 7.05
N TYR A 103 -9.69 33.78 8.19
CA TYR A 103 -10.60 34.69 8.88
C TYR A 103 -10.11 34.92 10.32
N ILE A 104 -10.09 36.17 10.77
CA ILE A 104 -9.70 36.56 12.13
C ILE A 104 -10.83 37.36 12.78
N PHE A 105 -10.92 37.36 14.11
CA PHE A 105 -11.85 38.24 14.82
C PHE A 105 -11.36 39.68 14.78
N VAL A 106 -12.28 40.62 14.56
CA VAL A 106 -11.99 42.06 14.56
C VAL A 106 -11.67 42.55 15.98
N HIS A 107 -12.41 42.03 16.97
CA HIS A 107 -12.25 42.40 18.37
C HIS A 107 -11.64 41.26 19.19
N ARG A 108 -10.49 41.53 19.82
CA ARG A 108 -9.78 40.58 20.69
C ARG A 108 -10.60 40.17 21.92
N SER A 109 -11.41 41.06 22.47
CA SER A 109 -12.28 40.78 23.62
C SER A 109 -13.36 39.74 23.34
N LEU A 110 -13.90 39.75 22.11
CA LEU A 110 -14.90 38.77 21.67
C LEU A 110 -14.27 37.39 21.48
N LEU A 111 -13.03 37.32 20.95
CA LEU A 111 -12.23 36.10 20.91
C LEU A 111 -11.95 35.57 22.32
N GLU A 112 -11.50 36.42 23.24
CA GLU A 112 -11.20 36.03 24.64
C GLU A 112 -12.45 35.59 25.39
N HIS A 113 -13.62 36.17 25.13
CA HIS A 113 -14.89 35.69 25.66
C HIS A 113 -15.19 34.26 25.17
N PHE A 114 -15.07 34.01 23.86
CA PHE A 114 -15.30 32.66 23.34
C PHE A 114 -14.24 31.64 23.79
N ALA A 115 -12.99 32.07 23.99
CA ALA A 115 -11.91 31.21 24.48
C ALA A 115 -12.03 30.90 25.98
N SER A 116 -12.67 31.79 26.75
CA SER A 116 -12.91 31.62 28.19
C SER A 116 -14.19 30.84 28.50
N LEU A 117 -15.05 30.59 27.51
CA LEU A 117 -16.18 29.67 27.68
C LEU A 117 -15.63 28.27 28.02
N PRO A 118 -16.06 27.66 29.14
CA PRO A 118 -15.68 26.30 29.43
C PRO A 118 -16.26 25.42 28.32
N ILE A 119 -15.40 24.81 27.51
CA ILE A 119 -15.77 23.74 26.56
C ILE A 119 -16.08 22.49 27.39
N GLY A 120 -17.09 22.58 28.25
CA GLY A 120 -17.56 21.53 29.13
C GLY A 120 -18.74 20.84 28.48
N TYR A 121 -18.49 19.75 27.73
CA TYR A 121 -19.10 18.43 27.97
C TYR A 121 -18.89 17.40 26.84
N SER A 122 -18.56 17.75 25.59
CA SER A 122 -18.64 16.76 24.48
C SER A 122 -17.33 16.13 23.97
N ILE A 123 -16.14 16.60 24.36
CA ILE A 123 -14.88 16.15 23.72
C ILE A 123 -14.27 14.89 24.37
N ASN A 124 -14.57 14.59 25.64
CA ASN A 124 -13.96 13.44 26.32
C ASN A 124 -14.51 12.08 25.86
N HIS A 125 -15.69 12.01 25.25
CA HIS A 125 -16.28 10.72 24.85
C HIS A 125 -15.90 10.25 23.43
N GLN A 126 -15.39 11.12 22.55
CA GLN A 126 -15.04 10.77 21.16
C GLN A 126 -13.54 10.59 20.91
N ASN A 127 -12.66 11.16 21.74
CA ASN A 127 -11.22 11.03 21.55
C ASN A 127 -10.69 9.63 21.95
N GLN A 128 -11.29 9.01 22.97
CA GLN A 128 -10.79 7.72 23.48
C GLN A 128 -11.16 6.52 22.59
N SER A 129 -12.29 6.59 21.88
CA SER A 129 -12.70 5.55 20.92
C SER A 129 -11.95 5.61 19.59
N SER A 130 -11.47 6.80 19.20
CA SER A 130 -10.90 7.04 17.86
C SER A 130 -9.37 6.85 17.82
N GLU A 131 -8.64 7.24 18.87
CA GLU A 131 -7.18 7.03 18.91
C GLU A 131 -6.80 5.55 19.09
N THR A 132 -7.60 4.80 19.85
CA THR A 132 -7.34 3.39 20.12
C THR A 132 -7.61 2.50 18.91
N THR A 133 -8.67 2.77 18.15
CA THR A 133 -9.00 2.07 16.89
C THR A 133 -7.97 2.37 15.80
N PHE A 134 -7.61 3.64 15.60
CA PHE A 134 -6.66 4.02 14.55
C PHE A 134 -5.24 3.49 14.81
N LYS A 135 -4.76 3.52 16.06
CA LYS A 135 -3.45 2.96 16.42
C LYS A 135 -3.43 1.43 16.27
N LYS A 136 -4.55 0.76 16.54
CA LYS A 136 -4.72 -0.69 16.34
C LYS A 136 -4.75 -1.04 14.85
N GLU A 137 -5.48 -0.28 14.04
CA GLU A 137 -5.61 -0.49 12.60
C GLU A 137 -4.27 -0.29 11.87
N LYS A 138 -3.50 0.75 12.26
CA LYS A 138 -2.13 0.95 11.75
C LYS A 138 -1.18 -0.16 12.14
N ARG A 139 -1.26 -0.66 13.38
CA ARG A 139 -0.48 -1.83 13.81
C ARG A 139 -0.85 -3.07 13.00
N LEU A 140 -2.14 -3.30 12.75
CA LEU A 140 -2.62 -4.43 11.95
C LEU A 140 -2.11 -4.36 10.51
N ILE A 141 -2.26 -3.22 9.83
CA ILE A 141 -1.78 -3.03 8.46
C ILE A 141 -0.25 -3.23 8.40
N SER A 142 0.49 -2.66 9.34
CA SER A 142 1.96 -2.84 9.41
C SER A 142 2.34 -4.30 9.61
N THR A 143 1.67 -5.03 10.50
CA THR A 143 1.94 -6.47 10.70
C THR A 143 1.59 -7.30 9.48
N VAL A 144 0.48 -7.03 8.80
CA VAL A 144 0.06 -7.75 7.60
C VAL A 144 1.07 -7.52 6.46
N LEU A 145 1.55 -6.29 6.27
CA LEU A 145 2.58 -5.99 5.27
C LEU A 145 3.90 -6.72 5.56
N ILE A 146 4.30 -6.83 6.83
CA ILE A 146 5.49 -7.59 7.24
C ILE A 146 5.29 -9.08 6.94
N LEU A 147 4.13 -9.66 7.28
CA LEU A 147 3.83 -11.06 7.01
C LEU A 147 3.78 -11.37 5.50
N ILE A 148 3.19 -10.48 4.70
CA ILE A 148 3.19 -10.62 3.22
C ILE A 148 4.61 -10.54 2.68
N SER A 149 5.43 -9.61 3.18
CA SER A 149 6.84 -9.48 2.77
C SER A 149 7.65 -10.74 3.11
N LEU A 150 7.44 -11.30 4.31
CA LEU A 150 8.07 -12.55 4.75
C LEU A 150 7.60 -13.75 3.92
N ALA A 151 6.30 -13.81 3.58
CA ALA A 151 5.76 -14.89 2.75
C ALA A 151 6.30 -14.83 1.31
N LEU A 152 6.42 -13.63 0.72
CA LEU A 152 7.02 -13.46 -0.60
C LEU A 152 8.52 -13.79 -0.59
N ALA A 153 9.24 -13.38 0.46
CA ALA A 153 10.64 -13.76 0.64
C ALA A 153 10.79 -15.29 0.79
N TRP A 154 9.88 -15.95 1.52
CA TRP A 154 9.85 -17.40 1.65
C TRP A 154 9.57 -18.09 0.31
N GLN A 155 8.58 -17.63 -0.45
CA GLN A 155 8.27 -18.18 -1.78
C GLN A 155 9.44 -18.01 -2.75
N GLY A 156 10.08 -16.84 -2.77
CA GLY A 156 11.27 -16.57 -3.57
C GLY A 156 12.45 -17.48 -3.19
N TRP A 157 12.65 -17.70 -1.89
CA TRP A 157 13.66 -18.64 -1.39
C TRP A 157 13.38 -20.08 -1.83
N GLN A 158 12.12 -20.54 -1.73
CA GLN A 158 11.73 -21.88 -2.17
C GLN A 158 11.97 -22.08 -3.67
N PHE A 159 11.59 -21.11 -4.49
CA PHE A 159 11.82 -21.16 -5.94
C PHE A 159 13.32 -21.16 -6.29
N TRP A 160 14.11 -20.37 -5.57
CA TRP A 160 15.57 -20.34 -5.75
C TRP A 160 16.21 -21.69 -5.43
N LEU A 161 15.80 -22.34 -4.33
CA LEU A 161 16.28 -23.69 -3.97
C LEU A 161 15.99 -24.72 -5.07
N GLU A 162 14.80 -24.66 -5.67
CA GLU A 162 14.43 -25.55 -6.77
C GLU A 162 15.29 -25.31 -8.02
N SER A 163 15.55 -24.04 -8.37
CA SER A 163 16.33 -23.68 -9.55
C SER A 163 17.81 -24.06 -9.50
N ASN A 164 18.38 -24.17 -8.30
CA ASN A 164 19.80 -24.46 -8.10
C ASN A 164 20.06 -25.96 -7.84
N SER A 165 19.02 -26.78 -7.89
CA SER A 165 19.13 -28.23 -7.72
C SER A 165 19.63 -28.89 -9.00
N SER A 166 20.65 -29.73 -8.88
CA SER A 166 21.27 -30.41 -10.03
C SER A 166 20.32 -31.47 -10.63
N PRO A 167 20.29 -31.64 -11.97
CA PRO A 167 19.50 -32.69 -12.62
C PRO A 167 19.94 -34.08 -12.13
N THR A 168 18.99 -35.00 -11.96
CA THR A 168 19.28 -36.37 -11.50
C THR A 168 19.44 -37.31 -12.70
N GLU A 169 20.57 -37.98 -12.81
CA GLU A 169 20.80 -39.02 -13.82
C GLU A 169 20.34 -40.38 -13.29
N CYS A 170 19.29 -40.96 -13.88
CA CYS A 170 18.77 -42.28 -13.50
C CYS A 170 19.01 -43.30 -14.63
N THR A 171 19.37 -44.53 -14.27
CA THR A 171 19.47 -45.65 -15.22
C THR A 171 18.10 -46.31 -15.40
N ILE A 172 17.52 -46.16 -16.59
CA ILE A 172 16.18 -46.62 -16.92
C ILE A 172 16.29 -47.47 -18.18
N SER A 173 16.11 -48.79 -18.05
CA SER A 173 16.22 -49.74 -19.16
C SER A 173 14.98 -50.63 -19.19
N THR A 174 14.41 -50.83 -20.37
CA THR A 174 13.22 -51.69 -20.51
C THR A 174 13.57 -53.16 -20.31
N ALA A 175 12.59 -53.99 -19.94
CA ALA A 175 12.81 -55.43 -19.75
C ALA A 175 13.40 -56.13 -21.00
N SER A 176 13.04 -55.65 -22.20
CA SER A 176 13.62 -56.13 -23.46
C SER A 176 15.07 -55.70 -23.69
N GLU A 177 15.45 -54.51 -23.21
CA GLU A 177 16.82 -53.98 -23.33
C GLU A 177 17.74 -54.65 -22.32
N LEU A 178 17.23 -54.93 -21.11
CA LEU A 178 17.96 -55.68 -20.08
C LEU A 178 18.33 -57.09 -20.56
N ARG A 179 17.41 -57.78 -21.26
CA ARG A 179 17.66 -59.10 -21.88
C ARG A 179 18.71 -59.04 -23.00
N LYS A 180 18.94 -57.86 -23.60
CA LYS A 180 19.99 -57.61 -24.60
C LYS A 180 21.27 -57.04 -24.00
N GLY A 181 21.35 -56.87 -22.67
CA GLY A 181 22.49 -56.28 -21.96
C GLY A 181 22.66 -54.78 -22.18
N ILE A 182 21.62 -54.07 -22.62
CA ILE A 182 21.67 -52.63 -22.92
C ILE A 182 21.20 -51.84 -21.69
N THR A 183 22.06 -50.95 -21.18
CA THR A 183 21.72 -49.99 -20.13
C THR A 183 21.59 -48.59 -20.72
N LYS A 184 20.46 -47.92 -20.47
CA LYS A 184 20.25 -46.51 -20.85
C LYS A 184 20.14 -45.62 -19.62
N THR A 185 20.70 -44.42 -19.74
CA THR A 185 20.65 -43.37 -18.71
C THR A 185 19.77 -42.24 -19.21
N ALA A 186 18.92 -41.70 -18.35
CA ALA A 186 18.05 -40.56 -18.64
C ALA A 186 18.23 -39.48 -17.56
N THR A 187 18.17 -38.22 -17.97
CA THR A 187 18.20 -37.05 -17.09
C THR A 187 16.79 -36.68 -16.69
N LEU A 188 16.50 -36.72 -15.39
CA LEU A 188 15.20 -36.46 -14.80
C LEU A 188 15.23 -35.18 -13.95
N ALA A 189 14.03 -34.67 -13.66
CA ALA A 189 13.84 -33.54 -12.76
C ALA A 189 14.53 -33.79 -11.41
N PRO A 190 15.04 -32.74 -10.75
CA PRO A 190 15.67 -32.86 -9.42
C PRO A 190 14.71 -33.52 -8.41
N ASN A 191 15.25 -34.34 -7.51
CA ASN A 191 14.51 -35.13 -6.50
C ASN A 191 13.52 -36.19 -7.04
N THR A 192 13.65 -36.63 -8.30
CA THR A 192 12.82 -37.73 -8.81
C THR A 192 13.31 -39.08 -8.26
N ASP A 193 12.38 -39.94 -7.84
CA ASP A 193 12.69 -41.30 -7.37
C ASP A 193 13.06 -42.21 -8.55
N CYS A 194 14.35 -42.51 -8.71
CA CYS A 194 14.87 -43.35 -9.79
C CYS A 194 14.33 -44.80 -9.72
N GLU A 195 13.98 -45.33 -8.55
CA GLU A 195 13.51 -46.71 -8.42
C GLU A 195 12.08 -46.87 -8.96
N ALA A 196 11.22 -45.88 -8.67
CA ALA A 196 9.87 -45.83 -9.21
C ALA A 196 9.88 -45.75 -10.75
N MET A 197 10.77 -44.91 -11.31
CA MET A 197 10.92 -44.74 -12.75
C MET A 197 11.48 -45.99 -13.44
N ARG A 198 12.35 -46.74 -12.75
CA ARG A 198 12.85 -48.02 -13.24
C ARG A 198 11.73 -49.07 -13.37
N LYS A 199 10.84 -49.17 -12.36
CA LYS A 199 9.71 -50.11 -12.38
C LYS A 199 8.73 -49.81 -13.52
N LEU A 200 8.41 -48.54 -13.77
CA LEU A 200 7.53 -48.14 -14.87
C LEU A 200 8.11 -48.52 -16.25
N ALA A 201 9.42 -48.38 -16.43
CA ALA A 201 10.09 -48.77 -17.67
C ALA A 201 10.20 -50.29 -17.85
N GLU A 202 10.33 -51.05 -16.76
CA GLU A 202 10.29 -52.52 -16.80
C GLU A 202 8.90 -53.04 -17.20
N GLU A 203 7.83 -52.37 -16.74
CA GLU A 203 6.43 -52.70 -17.05
C GLU A 203 5.98 -52.27 -18.47
N GLY A 204 6.78 -51.45 -19.17
CA GLY A 204 6.46 -50.96 -20.50
C GLY A 204 5.40 -49.85 -20.53
N ASN A 205 5.12 -49.22 -19.38
CA ASN A 205 4.22 -48.10 -19.29
C ASN A 205 4.87 -46.83 -19.88
N PRO A 206 4.07 -45.92 -20.51
CA PRO A 206 4.61 -44.70 -21.07
C PRO A 206 5.23 -43.85 -19.95
N LEU A 207 6.50 -43.48 -20.13
CA LEU A 207 7.18 -42.59 -19.20
C LEU A 207 6.52 -41.21 -19.25
N PRO A 208 6.39 -40.51 -18.10
CA PRO A 208 5.92 -39.14 -18.10
C PRO A 208 6.82 -38.30 -18.99
N THR A 209 6.24 -37.63 -19.99
CA THR A 209 6.95 -36.76 -20.92
C THR A 209 7.60 -35.65 -20.11
N ILE A 210 8.92 -35.74 -19.92
CA ILE A 210 9.70 -34.65 -19.37
C ILE A 210 9.73 -33.61 -20.48
N SER A 211 9.04 -32.48 -20.26
CA SER A 211 9.19 -31.31 -21.11
C SER A 211 10.69 -31.01 -21.16
N GLN A 212 11.28 -31.14 -22.35
CA GLN A 212 12.65 -30.70 -22.59
C GLN A 212 12.80 -29.24 -22.13
N PRO A 213 13.96 -28.86 -21.58
CA PRO A 213 14.23 -27.47 -21.21
C PRO A 213 14.10 -26.53 -22.42
#